data_AF-A0A3C0BC55-F1
#
_entry.id   AF-A0A3C0BC55-F1
#
_cell.length_a   1.000
_cell.length_b   1.000
_cell.length_c   1.000
_cell.angle_alpha   90.00
_cell.angle_beta   90.00
_cell.angle_gamma   90.00
#
_symmetry.space_group_name_H-M   'P 1'
#
loop_
_entity.id
_entity.type
_entity.pdbx_description
1 polymer ?
#
loop_
_entity_poly.entity_id
_entity_poly.type
_entity_poly.pdbx_seq_one_letter_code
_entity_poly.pdbx_strand_id
1 'polypeptide(L)'
;MKLVGANYVRNTLSDRKDMGFELYPFKQLESGRYDLNEWNDEYWKRFETFLKETAKRDIIVQIELWDRFDYSQKNWPPHPYNPDNNINYSKKESGFSDNYPDHAGSNKQPFFFTSPLQRDNESVFNFQKKFIDKVLSYTLKHRHVLYCIDNETSGDENWSSFWADYIQSVADKKNKKICVTEMWDNWDMRTDIHRRTFDHPEKYQFCEVSQNTHQKGEAVWTNFQWVRDYIREKPRPINIVKTYGADTGRYGNSKDAVHRWWMHLIGGAASTRFHRPNSGLGLNELAVTSISAARKIESVVKFYVMEADNSFLLDRAEHEAYLACKPGEAYVIFFPNGGDVRLNVDLGNSDFEIRWMDISTGEWQTEPQLFNLGNSTRITTPDKKAWVAVLKRA
;
A
#
# COMPACT_ATOMS: atom_id res chain seq x y z
N MET A 1 0.55 15.66 -7.30
CA MET A 1 0.95 14.96 -6.05
C MET A 1 1.49 15.91 -4.99
N LYS A 2 2.71 16.46 -5.11
CA LYS A 2 3.26 17.34 -4.06
C LYS A 2 2.43 18.58 -3.76
N LEU A 3 1.83 19.19 -4.79
CA LEU A 3 0.95 20.36 -4.63
C LEU A 3 -0.23 20.12 -3.68
N VAL A 4 -0.67 18.87 -3.55
CA VAL A 4 -1.79 18.48 -2.68
C VAL A 4 -1.30 17.75 -1.43
N GLY A 5 0.02 17.74 -1.19
CA GLY A 5 0.65 17.10 -0.03
C GLY A 5 0.78 15.57 -0.09
N ALA A 6 0.52 14.94 -1.24
CA ALA A 6 0.80 13.51 -1.44
C ALA A 6 2.32 13.27 -1.57
N ASN A 7 2.84 12.24 -0.89
CA ASN A 7 4.27 11.93 -0.80
C ASN A 7 4.60 10.43 -0.97
N TYR A 8 3.69 9.63 -1.54
CA TYR A 8 3.87 8.19 -1.70
C TYR A 8 3.39 7.69 -3.07
N VAL A 9 4.21 6.90 -3.77
CA VAL A 9 3.86 6.26 -5.04
C VAL A 9 4.09 4.75 -4.93
N ARG A 10 3.09 3.99 -5.40
CA ARG A 10 3.23 2.56 -5.69
C ARG A 10 3.65 2.38 -7.14
N ASN A 11 4.73 1.63 -7.38
CA ASN A 11 5.24 1.29 -8.70
C ASN A 11 5.37 -0.23 -8.82
N THR A 12 4.40 -0.87 -9.46
CA THR A 12 4.56 -2.26 -9.89
C THR A 12 5.48 -2.26 -11.10
N LEU A 13 6.53 -3.08 -11.09
CA LEU A 13 7.35 -3.35 -12.29
C LEU A 13 6.59 -4.28 -13.25
N SER A 14 5.35 -3.87 -13.56
CA SER A 14 4.39 -4.62 -14.36
C SER A 14 4.87 -4.69 -15.82
N ASP A 15 4.78 -5.88 -16.38
CA ASP A 15 5.21 -6.26 -17.72
C ASP A 15 4.04 -6.29 -18.74
N ARG A 16 2.82 -6.00 -18.28
CA ARG A 16 1.62 -5.83 -19.13
C ARG A 16 1.75 -4.70 -20.15
N LYS A 17 1.39 -5.00 -21.40
CA LYS A 17 1.14 -4.03 -22.47
C LYS A 17 -0.34 -3.60 -22.46
N ASP A 18 -0.67 -2.59 -21.66
CA ASP A 18 -2.05 -2.11 -21.47
C ASP A 18 -2.39 -0.93 -22.39
N MET A 19 -1.45 0.00 -22.60
CA MET A 19 -1.68 1.30 -23.23
C MET A 19 -0.78 1.56 -24.46
N GLY A 20 0.08 0.60 -24.82
CA GLY A 20 0.90 0.61 -26.03
C GLY A 20 2.23 1.37 -25.91
N PHE A 21 2.55 1.95 -24.75
CA PHE A 21 3.84 2.60 -24.50
C PHE A 21 4.79 1.75 -23.65
N GLU A 22 4.30 0.62 -23.13
CA GLU A 22 5.02 -0.25 -22.22
C GLU A 22 6.15 -0.98 -22.94
N LEU A 23 7.27 -1.12 -22.22
CA LEU A 23 8.49 -1.74 -22.69
C LEU A 23 8.83 -2.87 -21.73
N TYR A 24 9.39 -3.95 -22.26
CA TYR A 24 10.03 -4.96 -21.43
C TYR A 24 11.47 -4.52 -21.10
N PRO A 25 12.05 -5.03 -19.99
CA PRO A 25 13.39 -4.66 -19.54
C PRO A 25 14.52 -5.24 -20.43
N PHE A 26 14.22 -6.23 -21.27
CA PHE A 26 15.18 -6.94 -22.11
C PHE A 26 15.16 -6.45 -23.56
N LYS A 27 16.32 -6.55 -24.24
CA LYS A 27 16.46 -6.14 -25.63
C LYS A 27 15.67 -7.07 -26.56
N GLN A 28 14.86 -6.49 -27.44
CA GLN A 28 14.23 -7.19 -28.54
C GLN A 28 15.15 -7.18 -29.76
N LEU A 29 15.37 -8.33 -30.37
CA LEU A 29 16.17 -8.52 -31.58
C LEU A 29 15.32 -8.25 -32.82
N GLU A 30 15.96 -8.11 -33.98
CA GLU A 30 15.28 -7.95 -35.28
C GLU A 30 14.32 -9.11 -35.60
N SER A 31 14.59 -10.30 -35.06
CA SER A 31 13.71 -11.48 -35.17
C SER A 31 12.39 -11.35 -34.40
N GLY A 32 12.23 -10.33 -33.55
CA GLY A 32 11.10 -10.17 -32.64
C GLY A 32 11.27 -10.92 -31.32
N ARG A 33 12.24 -11.83 -31.19
CA ARG A 33 12.60 -12.50 -29.92
C ARG A 33 13.46 -11.60 -29.05
N TYR A 34 13.52 -11.90 -27.76
CA TYR A 34 14.32 -11.21 -26.75
C TYR A 34 15.63 -11.93 -26.49
N ASP A 35 16.69 -11.17 -26.24
CA ASP A 35 17.87 -11.68 -25.56
C ASP A 35 17.82 -11.20 -24.10
N LEU A 36 17.56 -12.13 -23.19
CA LEU A 36 17.51 -11.88 -21.75
C LEU A 36 18.89 -11.54 -21.17
N ASN A 37 19.96 -11.68 -21.95
CA ASN A 37 21.28 -11.20 -21.58
C ASN A 37 21.52 -9.71 -21.85
N GLU A 38 20.72 -9.08 -22.71
CA GLU A 38 20.86 -7.69 -23.09
C GLU A 38 19.68 -6.85 -22.59
N TRP A 39 19.96 -5.61 -22.20
CA TRP A 39 18.96 -4.71 -21.64
C TRP A 39 18.31 -3.83 -22.70
N ASN A 40 17.06 -3.46 -22.47
CA ASN A 40 16.41 -2.36 -23.16
C ASN A 40 16.78 -1.04 -22.48
N ASP A 41 17.69 -0.28 -23.08
CA ASP A 41 18.20 0.97 -22.50
C ASP A 41 17.10 2.00 -22.24
N GLU A 42 16.07 2.06 -23.08
CA GLU A 42 14.97 3.00 -22.90
C GLU A 42 14.11 2.66 -21.67
N TYR A 43 13.86 1.37 -21.41
CA TYR A 43 13.18 0.94 -20.18
C TYR A 43 13.93 1.43 -18.93
N TRP A 44 15.24 1.17 -18.87
CA TRP A 44 16.05 1.51 -17.71
C TRP A 44 16.29 3.01 -17.57
N LYS A 45 16.33 3.76 -18.68
CA LYS A 45 16.34 5.23 -18.68
C LYS A 45 15.06 5.81 -18.09
N ARG A 46 13.89 5.25 -18.44
CA ARG A 46 12.60 5.64 -17.85
C ARG A 46 12.55 5.34 -16.36
N PHE A 47 13.00 4.16 -15.95
CA PHE A 47 13.06 3.76 -14.54
C PHE A 47 13.98 4.68 -13.73
N GLU A 48 15.18 4.99 -14.24
CA GLU A 48 16.09 5.93 -13.58
C GLU A 48 15.50 7.33 -13.48
N THR A 49 14.86 7.81 -14.55
CA THR A 49 14.20 9.13 -14.57
C THR A 49 13.10 9.18 -13.51
N PHE A 50 12.27 8.14 -13.41
CA PHE A 50 11.24 8.03 -12.37
C PHE A 50 11.82 8.12 -10.95
N LEU A 51 12.89 7.37 -10.67
CA LEU A 51 13.54 7.40 -9.35
C LEU A 51 14.18 8.75 -9.03
N LYS A 52 14.82 9.40 -10.01
CA LYS A 52 15.40 10.76 -9.84
C LYS A 52 14.32 11.80 -9.60
N GLU A 53 13.22 11.77 -10.35
CA GLU A 53 12.15 12.75 -10.22
C GLU A 53 11.35 12.57 -8.92
N THR A 54 11.18 11.34 -8.43
CA THR A 54 10.58 11.09 -7.12
C THR A 54 11.50 11.51 -5.98
N ALA A 55 12.81 11.24 -6.08
CA ALA A 55 13.81 11.71 -5.11
C ALA A 55 13.80 13.23 -4.94
N LYS A 56 13.84 13.97 -6.06
CA LYS A 56 13.81 15.45 -6.07
C LYS A 56 12.59 16.04 -5.37
N ARG A 57 11.51 15.28 -5.27
CA ARG A 57 10.23 15.71 -4.71
C ARG A 57 9.96 15.15 -3.33
N ASP A 58 10.89 14.38 -2.76
CA ASP A 58 10.69 13.71 -1.46
C ASP A 58 9.40 12.88 -1.46
N ILE A 59 9.30 11.98 -2.45
CA ILE A 59 8.20 11.04 -2.62
C ILE A 59 8.75 9.65 -2.37
N ILE A 60 8.17 8.93 -1.42
CA ILE A 60 8.49 7.51 -1.17
C ILE A 60 7.96 6.68 -2.34
N VAL A 61 8.76 5.73 -2.81
CA VAL A 61 8.40 4.77 -3.86
C VAL A 61 8.37 3.38 -3.25
N GLN A 62 7.21 2.72 -3.23
CA GLN A 62 7.15 1.27 -3.02
C GLN A 62 7.16 0.57 -4.36
N ILE A 63 8.20 -0.22 -4.60
CA ILE A 63 8.37 -1.03 -5.79
C ILE A 63 7.82 -2.43 -5.49
N GLU A 64 6.88 -2.89 -6.30
CA GLU A 64 6.51 -4.31 -6.34
C GLU A 64 7.30 -4.96 -7.48
N LEU A 65 8.16 -5.92 -7.14
CA LEU A 65 9.15 -6.45 -8.06
C LEU A 65 8.54 -7.36 -9.11
N TRP A 66 7.51 -8.10 -8.73
CA TRP A 66 6.78 -9.01 -9.61
C TRP A 66 5.27 -8.78 -9.51
N ASP A 67 4.56 -9.10 -10.58
CA ASP A 67 3.10 -9.16 -10.58
C ASP A 67 2.64 -10.45 -11.25
N ARG A 68 2.04 -11.37 -10.49
CA ARG A 68 1.61 -12.68 -10.99
C ARG A 68 0.67 -12.60 -12.19
N PHE A 69 -0.05 -11.50 -12.34
CA PHE A 69 -0.96 -11.27 -13.47
C PHE A 69 -0.24 -11.09 -14.82
N ASP A 70 1.05 -10.78 -14.82
CA ASP A 70 1.83 -10.57 -16.05
C ASP A 70 2.25 -11.90 -16.70
N TYR A 71 2.29 -12.97 -15.90
CA TYR A 71 2.83 -14.26 -16.30
C TYR A 71 1.74 -15.30 -16.56
N SER A 72 0.49 -14.93 -16.84
CA SER A 72 -0.58 -15.90 -17.10
C SER A 72 -1.56 -15.38 -18.14
N GLN A 73 -2.38 -16.29 -18.66
CA GLN A 73 -3.44 -16.01 -19.63
C GLN A 73 -2.90 -15.23 -20.83
N LYS A 74 -3.58 -14.16 -21.27
CA LYS A 74 -3.19 -13.36 -22.44
C LYS A 74 -1.82 -12.68 -22.32
N ASN A 75 -1.29 -12.51 -21.10
CA ASN A 75 -0.03 -11.79 -20.88
C ASN A 75 1.19 -12.70 -21.02
N TRP A 76 1.02 -14.02 -20.88
CA TRP A 76 2.11 -14.99 -20.99
C TRP A 76 2.61 -15.26 -22.43
N PRO A 77 1.74 -15.51 -23.43
CA PRO A 77 2.18 -15.79 -24.80
C PRO A 77 3.13 -14.75 -25.40
N PRO A 78 3.00 -13.43 -25.15
CA PRO A 78 3.96 -12.43 -25.66
C PRO A 78 5.10 -12.09 -24.68
N HIS A 79 5.22 -12.80 -23.55
CA HIS A 79 6.17 -12.45 -22.49
C HIS A 79 7.61 -12.82 -22.87
N PRO A 80 8.64 -11.99 -22.57
CA PRO A 80 10.05 -12.33 -22.85
C PRO A 80 10.49 -13.63 -22.20
N TYR A 81 10.05 -13.91 -20.97
CA TYR A 81 10.34 -15.18 -20.28
C TYR A 81 9.65 -16.41 -20.90
N ASN A 82 8.70 -16.25 -21.81
CA ASN A 82 8.18 -17.39 -22.57
C ASN A 82 9.29 -17.89 -23.53
N PRO A 83 9.65 -19.19 -23.50
CA PRO A 83 10.70 -19.74 -24.35
C PRO A 83 10.52 -19.51 -25.86
N ASP A 84 9.27 -19.33 -26.32
CA ASP A 84 9.00 -19.00 -27.73
C ASP A 84 9.47 -17.59 -28.09
N ASN A 85 9.56 -16.69 -27.11
CA ASN A 85 9.90 -15.30 -27.30
C ASN A 85 11.33 -14.94 -26.93
N ASN A 86 12.16 -15.82 -26.38
CA ASN A 86 13.57 -15.50 -26.10
C ASN A 86 14.53 -16.55 -26.65
N ILE A 87 15.78 -16.18 -26.84
CA ILE A 87 16.83 -17.05 -27.41
C ILE A 87 17.66 -17.79 -26.35
N ASN A 88 17.34 -17.61 -25.06
CA ASN A 88 18.25 -17.94 -23.95
C ASN A 88 18.04 -19.34 -23.38
N TYR A 89 16.85 -19.90 -23.52
CA TYR A 89 16.54 -21.28 -23.12
C TYR A 89 15.35 -21.84 -23.90
N SER A 90 15.24 -23.16 -23.89
CA SER A 90 14.12 -23.91 -24.46
C SER A 90 13.00 -24.18 -23.45
N LYS A 91 11.86 -24.68 -23.95
CA LYS A 91 10.76 -25.19 -23.10
C LYS A 91 11.20 -26.34 -22.20
N LYS A 92 12.12 -27.19 -22.69
CA LYS A 92 12.67 -28.32 -21.93
C LYS A 92 13.52 -27.85 -20.75
N GLU A 93 14.41 -26.86 -20.97
CA GLU A 93 15.27 -26.33 -19.91
C GLU A 93 14.47 -25.51 -18.89
N SER A 94 13.56 -24.66 -19.35
CA SER A 94 12.72 -23.85 -18.47
C SER A 94 11.59 -24.64 -17.77
N GLY A 95 11.18 -25.78 -18.32
CA GLY A 95 9.98 -26.48 -17.88
C GLY A 95 8.69 -25.68 -18.10
N PHE A 96 8.73 -24.62 -18.92
CA PHE A 96 7.57 -23.78 -19.19
C PHE A 96 6.73 -24.29 -20.36
N SER A 97 5.42 -24.14 -20.22
CA SER A 97 4.44 -24.39 -21.28
C SER A 97 4.13 -23.14 -22.08
N ASP A 98 3.61 -23.34 -23.28
CA ASP A 98 3.21 -22.28 -24.23
C ASP A 98 2.15 -21.36 -23.63
N ASN A 99 1.27 -21.92 -22.80
CA ASN A 99 0.11 -21.23 -22.24
C ASN A 99 -0.16 -21.66 -20.80
N TYR A 100 -0.65 -20.70 -20.01
CA TYR A 100 -1.17 -20.92 -18.66
C TYR A 100 -2.56 -20.26 -18.56
N PRO A 101 -3.65 -20.98 -18.86
CA PRO A 101 -4.97 -20.39 -19.03
C PRO A 101 -5.68 -20.04 -17.72
N ASP A 102 -5.27 -20.68 -16.61
CA ASP A 102 -5.87 -20.44 -15.31
C ASP A 102 -5.57 -19.02 -14.80
N HIS A 103 -6.50 -18.50 -14.00
CA HIS A 103 -6.31 -17.19 -13.36
C HIS A 103 -5.03 -17.22 -12.50
N ALA A 104 -4.26 -16.12 -12.50
CA ALA A 104 -2.97 -16.04 -11.82
C ALA A 104 -3.06 -16.40 -10.31
N GLY A 105 -4.21 -16.19 -9.68
CA GLY A 105 -4.45 -16.59 -8.28
C GLY A 105 -4.51 -18.08 -7.99
N SER A 106 -4.61 -18.92 -9.02
CA SER A 106 -4.45 -20.37 -8.89
C SER A 106 -3.03 -20.80 -8.53
N ASN A 107 -2.05 -19.88 -8.64
CA ASN A 107 -0.63 -20.11 -8.33
C ASN A 107 -0.03 -21.34 -9.04
N LYS A 108 -0.40 -21.53 -10.32
CA LYS A 108 0.07 -22.68 -11.13
C LYS A 108 1.24 -22.37 -12.05
N GLN A 109 1.61 -21.10 -12.20
CA GLN A 109 2.66 -20.65 -13.12
C GLN A 109 4.06 -20.98 -12.53
N PRO A 110 4.84 -21.90 -13.15
CA PRO A 110 6.17 -22.28 -12.66
C PRO A 110 7.20 -21.14 -12.53
N PHE A 111 6.99 -19.98 -13.15
CA PHE A 111 7.86 -18.79 -12.98
C PHE A 111 8.10 -18.42 -11.51
N PHE A 112 7.10 -18.62 -10.63
CA PHE A 112 7.17 -18.31 -9.20
C PHE A 112 7.67 -19.48 -8.33
N PHE A 113 8.25 -20.51 -8.96
CA PHE A 113 8.76 -21.71 -8.30
C PHE A 113 10.20 -22.04 -8.68
N THR A 114 10.90 -21.12 -9.34
CA THR A 114 12.24 -21.32 -9.90
C THR A 114 13.35 -21.22 -8.86
N SER A 115 13.08 -20.64 -7.69
CA SER A 115 14.12 -20.38 -6.67
C SER A 115 14.76 -21.68 -6.15
N PRO A 116 16.00 -21.60 -5.61
CA PRO A 116 16.67 -22.77 -5.00
C PRO A 116 15.92 -23.39 -3.83
N LEU A 117 15.04 -22.65 -3.16
CA LEU A 117 14.19 -23.17 -2.08
C LEU A 117 12.96 -23.93 -2.60
N GLN A 118 12.79 -24.04 -3.91
CA GLN A 118 11.63 -24.65 -4.56
C GLN A 118 12.06 -25.66 -5.61
N ARG A 119 11.99 -25.33 -6.91
CA ARG A 119 12.34 -26.26 -8.00
C ARG A 119 13.77 -26.12 -8.49
N ASP A 120 14.50 -25.13 -8.01
CA ASP A 120 15.91 -24.87 -8.35
C ASP A 120 16.16 -24.86 -9.87
N ASN A 121 15.34 -24.09 -10.59
CA ASN A 121 15.44 -23.98 -12.04
C ASN A 121 16.45 -22.90 -12.42
N GLU A 122 17.73 -23.25 -12.37
CA GLU A 122 18.84 -22.32 -12.65
C GLU A 122 18.72 -21.64 -14.02
N SER A 123 18.23 -22.35 -15.04
CA SER A 123 18.11 -21.82 -16.41
C SER A 123 17.26 -20.54 -16.47
N VAL A 124 16.15 -20.50 -15.73
CA VAL A 124 15.30 -19.28 -15.65
C VAL A 124 15.72 -18.39 -14.49
N PHE A 125 16.03 -18.99 -13.34
CA PHE A 125 16.34 -18.28 -12.11
C PHE A 125 17.51 -17.30 -12.27
N ASN A 126 18.53 -17.66 -13.05
CA ASN A 126 19.65 -16.77 -13.34
C ASN A 126 19.24 -15.46 -14.02
N PHE A 127 18.21 -15.48 -14.88
CA PHE A 127 17.68 -14.27 -15.53
C PHE A 127 16.82 -13.44 -14.58
N GLN A 128 16.02 -14.09 -13.72
CA GLN A 128 15.27 -13.39 -12.68
C GLN A 128 16.22 -12.68 -11.70
N LYS A 129 17.28 -13.37 -11.26
CA LYS A 129 18.31 -12.81 -10.40
C LYS A 129 19.02 -11.63 -11.09
N LYS A 130 19.38 -11.77 -12.36
CA LYS A 130 19.97 -10.70 -13.17
C LYS A 130 19.06 -9.48 -13.28
N PHE A 131 17.74 -9.68 -13.44
CA PHE A 131 16.76 -8.60 -13.43
C PHE A 131 16.72 -7.88 -12.07
N ILE A 132 16.64 -8.61 -10.97
CA ILE A 132 16.66 -8.02 -9.62
C ILE A 132 17.98 -7.29 -9.35
N ASP A 133 19.12 -7.85 -9.72
CA ASP A 133 20.42 -7.18 -9.62
C ASP A 133 20.44 -5.85 -10.38
N LYS A 134 19.81 -5.81 -11.56
CA LYS A 134 19.67 -4.59 -12.36
C LYS A 134 18.74 -3.58 -11.68
N VAL A 135 17.58 -3.98 -11.15
CA VAL A 135 16.70 -3.10 -10.35
C VAL A 135 17.48 -2.49 -9.17
N LEU A 136 18.15 -3.32 -8.38
CA LEU A 136 18.93 -2.91 -7.20
C LEU A 136 20.09 -1.99 -7.56
N SER A 137 20.67 -2.11 -8.76
CA SER A 137 21.71 -1.20 -9.25
C SER A 137 21.22 0.25 -9.41
N TYR A 138 19.93 0.47 -9.62
CA TYR A 138 19.31 1.80 -9.65
C TYR A 138 18.78 2.19 -8.27
N THR A 139 18.00 1.32 -7.64
CA THR A 139 17.22 1.67 -6.44
C THR A 139 18.10 1.88 -5.20
N LEU A 140 19.19 1.12 -5.02
CA LEU A 140 20.08 1.26 -3.85
C LEU A 140 20.90 2.56 -3.82
N LYS A 141 20.84 3.35 -4.89
CA LYS A 141 21.38 4.73 -4.93
C LYS A 141 20.47 5.71 -4.19
N HIS A 142 19.23 5.31 -3.90
CA HIS A 142 18.18 6.14 -3.34
C HIS A 142 17.79 5.69 -1.94
N ARG A 143 17.36 6.63 -1.09
CA ARG A 143 16.93 6.36 0.30
C ARG A 143 15.42 6.28 0.48
N HIS A 144 14.66 6.60 -0.56
CA HIS A 144 13.20 6.73 -0.54
C HIS A 144 12.48 5.55 -1.20
N VAL A 145 13.14 4.39 -1.33
CA VAL A 145 12.60 3.20 -1.99
C VAL A 145 12.31 2.10 -0.96
N LEU A 146 11.09 1.58 -0.99
CA LEU A 146 10.63 0.38 -0.28
C LEU A 146 10.42 -0.75 -1.28
N TYR A 147 10.61 -2.00 -0.86
CA TYR A 147 10.44 -3.17 -1.70
C TYR A 147 9.27 -4.03 -1.21
N CYS A 148 8.40 -4.41 -2.12
CA CYS A 148 7.39 -5.45 -1.97
C CYS A 148 7.75 -6.54 -2.98
N ILE A 149 7.85 -7.79 -2.55
CA ILE A 149 8.31 -8.86 -3.46
C ILE A 149 7.32 -9.02 -4.61
N ASP A 150 6.05 -9.28 -4.29
CA ASP A 150 5.01 -9.45 -5.30
C ASP A 150 3.87 -8.43 -5.12
N ASN A 151 3.08 -8.25 -6.17
CA ASN A 151 1.72 -7.73 -6.10
C ASN A 151 0.73 -8.89 -5.95
N GLU A 152 -0.09 -8.87 -4.89
CA GLU A 152 -1.22 -9.79 -4.69
C GLU A 152 -0.86 -11.26 -4.87
N THR A 153 0.12 -11.73 -4.10
CA THR A 153 0.61 -13.09 -4.23
C THR A 153 -0.30 -14.09 -3.50
N SER A 154 -0.52 -15.23 -4.15
CA SER A 154 -0.96 -16.49 -3.52
C SER A 154 0.16 -17.52 -3.57
N GLY A 155 1.40 -17.03 -3.73
CA GLY A 155 2.63 -17.76 -3.89
C GLY A 155 2.96 -18.69 -2.72
N ASP A 156 3.88 -19.60 -2.99
CA ASP A 156 4.58 -20.33 -1.96
C ASP A 156 5.48 -19.35 -1.18
N GLU A 157 5.47 -19.45 0.15
CA GLU A 157 6.26 -18.60 1.04
C GLU A 157 7.75 -18.64 0.76
N ASN A 158 8.27 -19.78 0.27
CA ASN A 158 9.68 -19.92 -0.07
C ASN A 158 10.12 -18.95 -1.18
N TRP A 159 9.23 -18.58 -2.11
CA TRP A 159 9.51 -17.56 -3.13
C TRP A 159 9.77 -16.19 -2.49
N SER A 160 8.81 -15.74 -1.68
CA SER A 160 8.86 -14.46 -0.97
C SER A 160 10.04 -14.41 0.00
N SER A 161 10.30 -15.50 0.71
CA SER A 161 11.42 -15.64 1.64
C SER A 161 12.76 -15.51 0.92
N PHE A 162 12.94 -16.25 -0.18
CA PHE A 162 14.18 -16.22 -0.94
C PHE A 162 14.52 -14.81 -1.43
N TRP A 163 13.56 -14.13 -2.06
CA TRP A 163 13.83 -12.80 -2.62
C TRP A 163 14.06 -11.76 -1.53
N ALA A 164 13.33 -11.82 -0.41
CA ALA A 164 13.57 -10.92 0.71
C ALA A 164 15.01 -11.06 1.24
N ASP A 165 15.46 -12.29 1.49
CA ASP A 165 16.82 -12.56 1.97
C ASP A 165 17.88 -12.17 0.92
N TYR A 166 17.62 -12.46 -0.36
CA TYR A 166 18.53 -12.10 -1.44
C TYR A 166 18.73 -10.58 -1.54
N ILE A 167 17.64 -9.82 -1.59
CA ILE A 167 17.67 -8.36 -1.71
C ILE A 167 18.33 -7.72 -0.51
N GLN A 168 18.01 -8.20 0.71
CA GLN A 168 18.66 -7.75 1.94
C GLN A 168 20.16 -8.00 1.89
N SER A 169 20.59 -9.20 1.47
CA SER A 169 22.02 -9.53 1.37
C SER A 169 22.78 -8.64 0.37
N VAL A 170 22.16 -8.27 -0.75
CA VAL A 170 22.76 -7.37 -1.74
C VAL A 170 22.87 -5.95 -1.19
N ALA A 171 21.86 -5.50 -0.44
CA ALA A 171 21.89 -4.20 0.22
C ALA A 171 22.94 -4.13 1.33
N ASP A 172 23.04 -5.18 2.16
CA ASP A 172 24.02 -5.28 3.26
C ASP A 172 25.46 -5.26 2.75
N LYS A 173 25.75 -6.00 1.66
CA LYS A 173 27.06 -5.95 0.98
C LYS A 173 27.43 -4.54 0.49
N LYS A 174 26.45 -3.67 0.29
CA LYS A 174 26.62 -2.25 -0.09
C LYS A 174 26.44 -1.29 1.09
N ASN A 175 26.34 -1.79 2.31
CA ASN A 175 26.07 -1.01 3.54
C ASN A 175 24.81 -0.13 3.40
N LYS A 176 23.75 -0.66 2.79
CA LYS A 176 22.47 0.02 2.62
C LYS A 176 21.42 -0.62 3.51
N LYS A 177 20.75 0.21 4.32
CA LYS A 177 19.53 -0.20 5.03
C LYS A 177 18.34 -0.03 4.09
N ILE A 178 17.53 -1.06 3.99
CA ILE A 178 16.33 -1.09 3.15
C ILE A 178 15.15 -1.62 3.97
N CYS A 179 13.95 -1.51 3.41
CA CYS A 179 12.75 -2.12 3.97
C CYS A 179 12.10 -3.01 2.91
N VAL A 180 11.80 -4.25 3.28
CA VAL A 180 11.14 -5.25 2.44
C VAL A 180 9.81 -5.69 3.08
N THR A 181 8.82 -6.02 2.25
CA THR A 181 7.54 -6.66 2.63
C THR A 181 7.12 -7.67 1.56
N GLU A 182 6.02 -8.35 1.82
CA GLU A 182 5.19 -9.05 0.83
C GLU A 182 3.75 -8.50 0.85
N MET A 183 3.00 -8.66 -0.26
CA MET A 183 1.56 -8.38 -0.38
C MET A 183 0.78 -9.67 -0.69
N TRP A 184 0.22 -10.30 0.34
CA TRP A 184 -0.63 -11.48 0.20
C TRP A 184 -2.04 -11.12 -0.31
N ASP A 185 -2.58 -11.90 -1.26
CA ASP A 185 -3.90 -11.68 -1.89
C ASP A 185 -5.10 -12.04 -0.99
N ASN A 186 -4.88 -12.70 0.14
CA ASN A 186 -5.99 -13.13 1.00
C ASN A 186 -6.73 -11.92 1.61
N TRP A 187 -8.03 -11.83 1.40
CA TRP A 187 -8.85 -10.71 1.89
C TRP A 187 -9.14 -10.79 3.40
N ASP A 188 -8.90 -11.95 4.02
CA ASP A 188 -8.90 -12.10 5.47
C ASP A 188 -7.47 -12.02 6.03
N MET A 189 -7.18 -10.89 6.66
CA MET A 189 -5.89 -10.59 7.28
C MET A 189 -5.57 -11.47 8.50
N ARG A 190 -6.54 -12.17 9.07
CA ARG A 190 -6.38 -12.97 10.29
C ARG A 190 -5.84 -14.38 10.03
N THR A 191 -5.77 -14.75 8.76
CA THR A 191 -5.30 -16.07 8.32
C THR A 191 -3.79 -16.20 8.44
N ASP A 192 -3.32 -17.46 8.52
CA ASP A 192 -1.89 -17.77 8.59
C ASP A 192 -1.11 -17.30 7.36
N ILE A 193 -1.79 -17.01 6.24
CA ILE A 193 -1.16 -16.46 5.03
C ILE A 193 -0.50 -15.11 5.34
N HIS A 194 -1.16 -14.22 6.07
CA HIS A 194 -0.57 -12.91 6.41
C HIS A 194 0.49 -13.01 7.51
N ARG A 195 0.41 -14.05 8.35
CA ARG A 195 1.43 -14.33 9.39
C ARG A 195 2.81 -14.60 8.82
N ARG A 196 2.90 -15.08 7.57
CA ARG A 196 4.15 -15.19 6.81
C ARG A 196 4.94 -13.88 6.71
N THR A 197 4.26 -12.73 6.83
CA THR A 197 4.93 -11.43 6.94
C THR A 197 4.93 -10.91 8.38
N PHE A 198 3.87 -11.12 9.15
CA PHE A 198 3.72 -10.56 10.51
C PHE A 198 4.67 -11.21 11.52
N ASP A 199 4.86 -12.52 11.44
CA ASP A 199 5.68 -13.30 12.39
C ASP A 199 7.18 -13.22 12.10
N HIS A 200 7.56 -12.57 10.99
CA HIS A 200 8.94 -12.46 10.49
C HIS A 200 9.47 -11.02 10.42
N PRO A 201 9.53 -10.27 11.54
CA PRO A 201 10.06 -8.90 11.58
C PRO A 201 11.56 -8.79 11.30
N GLU A 202 12.33 -9.88 11.46
CA GLU A 202 13.72 -9.97 11.05
C GLU A 202 13.89 -9.89 9.52
N LYS A 203 12.86 -10.29 8.77
CA LYS A 203 12.88 -10.37 7.30
C LYS A 203 12.13 -9.21 6.66
N TYR A 204 10.95 -8.89 7.20
CA TYR A 204 10.08 -7.86 6.67
C TYR A 204 10.04 -6.65 7.62
N GLN A 205 10.41 -5.46 7.14
CA GLN A 205 10.51 -4.27 7.99
C GLN A 205 9.19 -3.47 8.05
N PHE A 206 8.21 -3.84 7.24
CA PHE A 206 6.86 -3.28 7.27
C PHE A 206 5.84 -4.33 6.83
N CYS A 207 4.56 -4.07 7.09
CA CYS A 207 3.44 -4.90 6.65
C CYS A 207 2.73 -4.23 5.47
N GLU A 208 2.30 -5.00 4.47
CA GLU A 208 1.38 -4.55 3.44
C GLU A 208 0.03 -5.22 3.66
N VAL A 209 -1.03 -4.44 3.86
CA VAL A 209 -2.37 -4.99 4.14
C VAL A 209 -3.47 -4.35 3.30
N SER A 210 -3.14 -3.96 2.07
CA SER A 210 -4.08 -3.35 1.11
C SER A 210 -5.35 -4.16 0.90
N GLN A 211 -5.27 -5.50 1.05
CA GLN A 211 -6.41 -6.40 0.90
C GLN A 211 -7.55 -6.12 1.89
N ASN A 212 -7.26 -5.46 3.02
CA ASN A 212 -8.29 -5.00 3.96
C ASN A 212 -9.35 -4.10 3.28
N THR A 213 -8.99 -3.44 2.18
CA THR A 213 -9.89 -2.51 1.50
C THR A 213 -10.97 -3.22 0.68
N HIS A 214 -10.95 -4.56 0.61
CA HIS A 214 -12.11 -5.35 0.15
C HIS A 214 -13.25 -5.37 1.18
N GLN A 215 -12.95 -5.10 2.46
CA GLN A 215 -13.92 -5.05 3.54
C GLN A 215 -14.79 -3.79 3.50
N LYS A 216 -15.88 -3.75 4.26
CA LYS A 216 -16.84 -2.64 4.33
C LYS A 216 -17.22 -2.34 5.78
N GLY A 217 -17.67 -1.10 6.02
CA GLY A 217 -18.14 -0.68 7.34
C GLY A 217 -17.09 -0.87 8.45
N GLU A 218 -17.55 -1.26 9.64
CA GLU A 218 -16.71 -1.48 10.83
C GLU A 218 -15.61 -2.53 10.63
N ALA A 219 -15.79 -3.48 9.71
CA ALA A 219 -14.79 -4.51 9.40
C ALA A 219 -13.48 -3.91 8.91
N VAL A 220 -13.51 -2.78 8.19
CA VAL A 220 -12.30 -2.10 7.69
C VAL A 220 -11.43 -1.66 8.87
N TRP A 221 -12.05 -1.06 9.90
CA TRP A 221 -11.37 -0.61 11.10
C TRP A 221 -10.93 -1.79 11.97
N THR A 222 -11.85 -2.66 12.35
CA THR A 222 -11.59 -3.74 13.31
C THR A 222 -10.54 -4.72 12.80
N ASN A 223 -10.53 -5.05 11.51
CA ASN A 223 -9.48 -5.89 10.95
C ASN A 223 -8.14 -5.18 10.93
N PHE A 224 -8.09 -3.87 10.63
CA PHE A 224 -6.84 -3.11 10.67
C PHE A 224 -6.27 -3.01 12.08
N GLN A 225 -7.10 -2.71 13.08
CA GLN A 225 -6.70 -2.67 14.49
C GLN A 225 -6.25 -4.05 14.97
N TRP A 226 -6.89 -5.13 14.53
CA TRP A 226 -6.42 -6.49 14.82
C TRP A 226 -4.98 -6.70 14.34
N VAL A 227 -4.60 -6.24 13.14
CA VAL A 227 -3.20 -6.35 12.67
C VAL A 227 -2.27 -5.55 13.57
N ARG A 228 -2.64 -4.30 13.92
CA ARG A 228 -1.84 -3.45 14.83
C ARG A 228 -1.60 -4.14 16.18
N ASP A 229 -2.64 -4.75 16.73
CA ASP A 229 -2.57 -5.47 18.00
C ASP A 229 -1.74 -6.75 17.88
N TYR A 230 -1.90 -7.49 16.79
CA TYR A 230 -1.17 -8.73 16.53
C TYR A 230 0.35 -8.50 16.49
N ILE A 231 0.81 -7.40 15.89
CA ILE A 231 2.25 -7.07 15.79
C ILE A 231 2.76 -6.18 16.93
N ARG A 232 1.97 -5.94 17.98
CA ARG A 232 2.27 -4.93 19.02
C ARG A 232 3.60 -5.15 19.74
N GLU A 233 3.99 -6.41 19.95
CA GLU A 233 5.26 -6.77 20.62
C GLU A 233 6.50 -6.39 19.80
N LYS A 234 6.37 -6.33 18.47
CA LYS A 234 7.43 -5.95 17.52
C LYS A 234 6.83 -5.00 16.49
N PRO A 235 6.51 -3.75 16.88
CA PRO A 235 5.74 -2.85 16.05
C PRO A 235 6.53 -2.45 14.81
N ARG A 236 5.84 -2.39 13.66
CA ARG A 236 6.40 -1.94 12.39
C ARG A 236 5.34 -1.20 11.57
N PRO A 237 5.75 -0.34 10.62
CA PRO A 237 4.83 0.36 9.74
C PRO A 237 3.86 -0.61 9.03
N ILE A 238 2.59 -0.22 8.93
CA ILE A 238 1.57 -0.96 8.16
C ILE A 238 1.09 -0.07 7.02
N ASN A 239 1.27 -0.53 5.79
CA ASN A 239 0.94 0.20 4.58
C ASN A 239 -0.37 -0.27 3.97
N ILE A 240 -1.10 0.69 3.38
CA ILE A 240 -2.26 0.49 2.51
C ILE A 240 -1.98 1.23 1.20
N VAL A 241 -1.44 0.53 0.20
CA VAL A 241 -1.12 1.13 -1.11
C VAL A 241 -2.23 0.98 -2.17
N LYS A 242 -3.32 0.30 -1.84
CA LYS A 242 -4.49 0.13 -2.71
C LYS A 242 -5.77 0.28 -1.89
N THR A 243 -6.28 1.50 -1.79
CA THR A 243 -7.65 1.73 -1.32
C THR A 243 -8.62 1.61 -2.49
N TYR A 244 -9.35 0.50 -2.56
CA TYR A 244 -10.41 0.27 -3.54
C TYR A 244 -11.68 1.07 -3.27
N GLY A 245 -12.45 1.31 -4.33
CA GLY A 245 -13.75 1.98 -4.32
C GLY A 245 -13.81 3.07 -5.40
N ALA A 246 -14.74 2.91 -6.33
CA ALA A 246 -15.01 3.87 -7.38
C ALA A 246 -16.37 3.52 -8.00
N ASP A 247 -17.15 4.52 -8.38
CA ASP A 247 -18.47 4.28 -8.99
C ASP A 247 -18.38 3.52 -10.34
N THR A 248 -17.20 3.49 -10.93
CA THR A 248 -16.88 2.74 -12.17
C THR A 248 -16.30 1.35 -11.93
N GLY A 249 -16.08 0.97 -10.66
CA GLY A 249 -15.39 -0.25 -10.25
C GLY A 249 -16.30 -1.28 -9.59
N ARG A 250 -15.75 -2.47 -9.34
CA ARG A 250 -16.48 -3.60 -8.72
C ARG A 250 -16.33 -3.74 -7.20
N TYR A 251 -15.46 -2.93 -6.58
CA TYR A 251 -15.02 -3.10 -5.20
C TYR A 251 -15.54 -2.01 -4.25
N GLY A 252 -16.81 -1.66 -4.40
CA GLY A 252 -17.44 -0.53 -3.70
C GLY A 252 -17.38 0.76 -4.51
N ASN A 253 -18.01 1.80 -4.00
CA ASN A 253 -18.23 3.09 -4.67
C ASN A 253 -17.20 4.15 -4.23
N SER A 254 -17.31 5.36 -4.77
CA SER A 254 -16.38 6.45 -4.45
C SER A 254 -16.41 6.85 -2.97
N LYS A 255 -17.58 6.76 -2.32
CA LYS A 255 -17.76 7.02 -0.89
C LYS A 255 -17.04 5.98 -0.03
N ASP A 256 -17.15 4.69 -0.40
CA ASP A 256 -16.43 3.61 0.27
C ASP A 256 -14.91 3.85 0.26
N ALA A 257 -14.35 4.31 -0.87
CA ALA A 257 -12.92 4.61 -0.96
C ALA A 257 -12.50 5.72 0.00
N VAL A 258 -13.24 6.84 0.04
CA VAL A 258 -12.95 7.95 0.95
C VAL A 258 -13.02 7.50 2.41
N HIS A 259 -14.07 6.74 2.76
CA HIS A 259 -14.26 6.24 4.13
C HIS A 259 -13.14 5.29 4.54
N ARG A 260 -12.78 4.32 3.69
CA ARG A 260 -11.66 3.39 3.94
C ARG A 260 -10.36 4.14 4.13
N TRP A 261 -10.06 5.10 3.25
CA TRP A 261 -8.84 5.90 3.33
C TRP A 261 -8.72 6.66 4.66
N TRP A 262 -9.80 7.32 5.10
CA TRP A 262 -9.85 8.01 6.39
C TRP A 262 -9.77 7.06 7.57
N MET A 263 -10.50 5.94 7.55
CA MET A 263 -10.44 4.93 8.61
C MET A 263 -9.02 4.35 8.77
N HIS A 264 -8.29 4.12 7.66
CA HIS A 264 -6.90 3.67 7.75
C HIS A 264 -5.96 4.78 8.25
N LEU A 265 -6.16 6.03 7.82
CA LEU A 265 -5.35 7.16 8.29
C LEU A 265 -5.53 7.39 9.80
N ILE A 266 -6.78 7.51 10.26
CA ILE A 266 -7.13 7.64 11.68
C ILE A 266 -6.73 6.38 12.45
N GLY A 267 -6.84 5.21 11.81
CA GLY A 267 -6.44 3.93 12.39
C GLY A 267 -4.95 3.79 12.64
N GLY A 268 -4.12 4.70 12.10
CA GLY A 268 -2.67 4.72 12.27
C GLY A 268 -1.90 3.95 11.20
N ALA A 269 -2.43 3.83 9.99
CA ALA A 269 -1.66 3.34 8.86
C ALA A 269 -0.48 4.27 8.55
N ALA A 270 0.68 3.68 8.27
CA ALA A 270 1.89 4.42 7.90
C ALA A 270 1.81 5.01 6.48
N SER A 271 0.98 4.41 5.62
CA SER A 271 0.59 4.98 4.34
C SER A 271 -0.82 4.56 3.96
N THR A 272 -1.53 5.47 3.29
CA THR A 272 -2.84 5.23 2.69
C THR A 272 -2.87 5.84 1.30
N ARG A 273 -3.22 5.05 0.28
CA ARG A 273 -3.20 5.50 -1.11
C ARG A 273 -4.35 4.92 -1.91
N PHE A 274 -5.13 5.80 -2.54
CA PHE A 274 -6.22 5.43 -3.44
C PHE A 274 -5.73 4.56 -4.61
N HIS A 275 -6.43 3.44 -4.85
CA HIS A 275 -6.13 2.57 -5.98
C HIS A 275 -6.36 3.28 -7.32
N ARG A 276 -5.73 2.82 -8.40
CA ARG A 276 -5.89 3.44 -9.72
C ARG A 276 -7.30 3.17 -10.30
N PRO A 277 -7.81 4.04 -11.20
CA PRO A 277 -9.00 3.74 -11.98
C PRO A 277 -8.84 2.45 -12.81
N ASN A 278 -9.92 1.73 -13.13
CA ASN A 278 -11.32 2.05 -12.80
C ASN A 278 -11.78 1.55 -11.41
N SER A 279 -10.93 0.84 -10.66
CA SER A 279 -11.32 0.21 -9.38
C SER A 279 -11.03 1.07 -8.14
N GLY A 280 -10.41 2.24 -8.32
CA GLY A 280 -10.18 3.23 -7.27
C GLY A 280 -10.12 4.65 -7.83
N LEU A 281 -10.03 5.62 -6.93
CA LEU A 281 -10.12 7.06 -7.26
C LEU A 281 -8.86 7.65 -7.91
N GLY A 282 -7.72 6.96 -7.84
CA GLY A 282 -6.44 7.48 -8.32
C GLY A 282 -6.07 8.80 -7.64
N LEU A 283 -5.91 9.85 -8.44
CA LEU A 283 -5.67 11.22 -7.98
C LEU A 283 -6.75 12.18 -8.53
N ASN A 284 -8.01 11.74 -8.51
CA ASN A 284 -9.14 12.60 -8.85
C ASN A 284 -9.42 13.65 -7.75
N GLU A 285 -10.47 14.44 -7.95
CA GLU A 285 -10.87 15.50 -7.02
C GLU A 285 -11.12 14.99 -5.59
N LEU A 286 -11.92 13.93 -5.41
CA LEU A 286 -12.19 13.37 -4.08
C LEU A 286 -10.92 12.91 -3.34
N ALA A 287 -9.99 12.28 -4.06
CA ALA A 287 -8.70 11.89 -3.51
C ALA A 287 -7.84 13.11 -3.15
N VAL A 288 -7.77 14.11 -4.03
CA VAL A 288 -7.06 15.37 -3.79
C VAL A 288 -7.60 16.11 -2.57
N THR A 289 -8.92 16.21 -2.46
CA THR A 289 -9.61 16.84 -1.33
C THR A 289 -9.28 16.12 -0.02
N SER A 290 -9.39 14.79 0.01
CA SER A 290 -9.08 14.00 1.21
C SER A 290 -7.63 14.16 1.67
N ILE A 291 -6.67 14.10 0.73
CA ILE A 291 -5.24 14.26 1.05
C ILE A 291 -4.95 15.68 1.55
N SER A 292 -5.51 16.71 0.89
CA SER A 292 -5.30 18.11 1.28
C SER A 292 -5.89 18.39 2.67
N ALA A 293 -7.09 17.88 2.96
CA ALA A 293 -7.75 17.97 4.26
C ALA A 293 -6.90 17.32 5.37
N ALA A 294 -6.37 16.11 5.13
CA ALA A 294 -5.49 15.45 6.07
C ALA A 294 -4.22 16.27 6.36
N ARG A 295 -3.63 16.93 5.36
CA ARG A 295 -2.45 17.80 5.59
C ARG A 295 -2.79 19.07 6.35
N LYS A 296 -3.98 19.65 6.14
CA LYS A 296 -4.47 20.77 6.97
C LYS A 296 -4.65 20.33 8.42
N ILE A 297 -5.25 19.17 8.67
CA ILE A 297 -5.33 18.58 10.02
C ILE A 297 -3.93 18.35 10.60
N GLU A 298 -3.01 17.81 9.79
CA GLU A 298 -1.63 17.53 10.20
C GLU A 298 -0.84 18.81 10.56
N SER A 299 -1.23 19.98 10.05
CA SER A 299 -0.65 21.26 10.47
C SER A 299 -1.01 21.63 11.92
N VAL A 300 -2.11 21.08 12.45
CA VAL A 300 -2.59 21.28 13.82
C VAL A 300 -2.11 20.18 14.75
N VAL A 301 -2.24 18.92 14.34
CA VAL A 301 -1.92 17.71 15.12
C VAL A 301 -1.31 16.64 14.22
N LYS A 302 -0.16 16.08 14.62
CA LYS A 302 0.55 15.07 13.82
C LYS A 302 -0.07 13.69 14.02
N PHE A 303 -0.55 13.04 12.95
CA PHE A 303 -1.12 11.69 13.05
C PHE A 303 -0.15 10.66 13.65
N TYR A 304 1.15 10.77 13.35
CA TYR A 304 2.16 9.81 13.80
C TYR A 304 2.47 9.86 15.31
N VAL A 305 1.92 10.82 16.07
CA VAL A 305 2.02 10.86 17.55
C VAL A 305 0.73 10.43 18.23
N MET A 306 -0.28 10.01 17.47
CA MET A 306 -1.60 9.63 17.98
C MET A 306 -1.78 8.11 17.94
N GLU A 307 -2.58 7.61 18.86
CA GLU A 307 -3.01 6.22 18.91
C GLU A 307 -4.49 6.08 18.55
N ALA A 308 -4.81 5.05 17.79
CA ALA A 308 -6.18 4.73 17.42
C ALA A 308 -6.87 4.04 18.59
N ASP A 309 -7.93 4.62 19.15
CA ASP A 309 -8.61 4.04 20.30
C ASP A 309 -10.08 4.48 20.37
N ASN A 310 -10.97 3.61 19.93
CA ASN A 310 -12.41 3.85 20.00
C ASN A 310 -13.00 3.64 21.40
N SER A 311 -12.24 3.14 22.38
CA SER A 311 -12.77 2.89 23.74
C SER A 311 -13.14 4.18 24.49
N PHE A 312 -12.57 5.32 24.09
CA PHE A 312 -12.95 6.64 24.58
C PHE A 312 -14.29 7.15 24.01
N LEU A 313 -14.88 6.48 23.00
CA LEU A 313 -16.13 6.87 22.37
C LEU A 313 -17.31 6.06 22.92
N LEU A 314 -18.04 6.65 23.87
CA LEU A 314 -19.29 6.10 24.41
C LEU A 314 -20.47 6.47 23.50
N ASP A 315 -21.58 5.73 23.66
CA ASP A 315 -22.81 5.82 22.86
C ASP A 315 -22.62 5.63 21.34
N ARG A 316 -21.42 5.25 20.91
CA ARG A 316 -21.05 5.08 19.50
C ARG A 316 -21.71 3.84 18.92
N ALA A 317 -22.58 4.02 17.92
CA ALA A 317 -23.12 2.95 17.10
C ALA A 317 -22.05 2.35 16.17
N GLU A 318 -22.33 1.17 15.61
CA GLU A 318 -21.45 0.54 14.62
C GLU A 318 -21.22 1.49 13.42
N HIS A 319 -19.95 1.68 13.04
CA HIS A 319 -19.54 2.55 11.92
C HIS A 319 -19.96 4.03 12.05
N GLU A 320 -20.21 4.53 13.28
CA GLU A 320 -20.57 5.93 13.50
C GLU A 320 -19.36 6.87 13.56
N ALA A 321 -18.31 6.51 14.30
CA ALA A 321 -17.14 7.35 14.52
C ALA A 321 -15.86 6.54 14.77
N TYR A 322 -14.72 7.14 14.44
CA TYR A 322 -13.39 6.57 14.62
C TYR A 322 -12.43 7.59 15.23
N LEU A 323 -11.68 7.21 16.26
CA LEU A 323 -10.84 8.13 17.03
C LEU A 323 -9.36 7.77 16.92
N ALA A 324 -8.55 8.80 16.64
CA ALA A 324 -7.13 8.85 16.98
C ALA A 324 -6.93 9.86 18.12
N CYS A 325 -6.16 9.51 19.14
CA CYS A 325 -5.95 10.36 20.31
C CYS A 325 -4.50 10.37 20.78
N LYS A 326 -4.10 11.51 21.36
CA LYS A 326 -3.00 11.62 22.31
C LYS A 326 -3.64 12.10 23.61
N PRO A 327 -3.98 11.19 24.54
CA PRO A 327 -4.78 11.52 25.72
C PRO A 327 -4.24 12.74 26.47
N GLY A 328 -5.12 13.69 26.77
CA GLY A 328 -4.78 14.95 27.44
C GLY A 328 -4.17 16.04 26.55
N GLU A 329 -3.93 15.78 25.27
CA GLU A 329 -3.34 16.75 24.34
C GLU A 329 -4.19 16.97 23.07
N ALA A 330 -4.65 15.89 22.44
CA ALA A 330 -5.38 15.98 21.19
C ALA A 330 -6.28 14.77 20.90
N TYR A 331 -7.41 15.02 20.24
CA TYR A 331 -8.36 14.01 19.79
C TYR A 331 -8.82 14.35 18.37
N VAL A 332 -8.76 13.38 17.45
CA VAL A 332 -9.19 13.52 16.06
C VAL A 332 -10.23 12.45 15.77
N ILE A 333 -11.48 12.87 15.58
CA ILE A 333 -12.63 11.97 15.42
C ILE A 333 -13.16 12.08 14.00
N PHE A 334 -13.14 10.98 13.25
CA PHE A 334 -13.74 10.89 11.93
C PHE A 334 -15.16 10.31 12.01
N PHE A 335 -16.13 11.04 11.47
CA PHE A 335 -17.53 10.64 11.34
C PHE A 335 -17.84 10.40 9.85
N PRO A 336 -18.05 9.14 9.41
CA PRO A 336 -18.26 8.87 7.99
C PRO A 336 -19.61 9.37 7.45
N ASN A 337 -20.64 9.53 8.30
CA ASN A 337 -22.01 9.85 7.89
C ASN A 337 -22.73 10.82 8.86
N GLY A 338 -22.00 11.77 9.44
CA GLY A 338 -22.44 12.50 10.61
C GLY A 338 -22.54 11.57 11.83
N GLY A 339 -22.75 12.13 13.01
CA GLY A 339 -22.89 11.33 14.22
C GLY A 339 -22.94 12.16 15.48
N ASP A 340 -23.18 11.45 16.58
CA ASP A 340 -23.30 12.01 17.90
C ASP A 340 -22.77 11.00 18.92
N VAL A 341 -21.52 11.20 19.32
CA VAL A 341 -20.81 10.31 20.26
C VAL A 341 -20.41 11.07 21.50
N ARG A 342 -20.16 10.34 22.58
CA ARG A 342 -19.69 10.92 23.83
C ARG A 342 -18.23 10.57 24.05
N LEU A 343 -17.36 11.58 24.03
CA LEU A 343 -15.93 11.43 24.31
C LEU A 343 -15.71 11.40 25.82
N ASN A 344 -15.23 10.28 26.35
CA ASN A 344 -15.01 10.05 27.78
C ASN A 344 -13.53 10.00 28.11
N VAL A 345 -12.98 11.08 28.66
CA VAL A 345 -11.54 11.28 28.90
C VAL A 345 -11.32 11.74 30.34
N ASP A 346 -10.36 11.17 31.06
CA ASP A 346 -10.11 11.54 32.46
C ASP A 346 -9.23 12.80 32.55
N LEU A 347 -9.83 13.98 32.35
CA LEU A 347 -9.12 15.28 32.27
C LEU A 347 -9.68 16.36 33.19
N GLY A 348 -10.70 16.07 33.99
CA GLY A 348 -11.49 17.11 34.66
C GLY A 348 -12.16 18.02 33.63
N ASN A 349 -12.24 19.31 33.94
CA ASN A 349 -12.61 20.34 32.97
C ASN A 349 -11.32 20.98 32.43
N SER A 350 -11.04 20.76 31.16
CA SER A 350 -9.87 21.30 30.47
C SER A 350 -10.26 22.09 29.23
N ASP A 351 -9.55 23.18 28.97
CA ASP A 351 -9.79 24.01 27.80
C ASP A 351 -9.09 23.45 26.57
N PHE A 352 -9.89 23.22 25.53
CA PHE A 352 -9.47 22.76 24.21
C PHE A 352 -9.95 23.76 23.16
N GLU A 353 -9.37 23.71 21.98
CA GLU A 353 -9.97 24.24 20.76
C GLU A 353 -10.59 23.09 19.97
N ILE A 354 -11.81 23.26 19.47
CA ILE A 354 -12.42 22.38 18.48
C ILE A 354 -12.43 23.03 17.09
N ARG A 355 -12.10 22.24 16.07
CA ARG A 355 -12.21 22.60 14.65
C ARG A 355 -12.91 21.47 13.89
N TRP A 356 -13.74 21.83 12.92
CA TRP A 356 -14.46 20.89 12.07
C TRP A 356 -13.95 20.96 10.63
N MET A 357 -13.46 19.83 10.11
CA MET A 357 -13.04 19.67 8.72
C MET A 357 -14.18 19.03 7.92
N ASP A 358 -14.69 19.74 6.92
CA ASP A 358 -15.66 19.19 5.96
C ASP A 358 -14.90 18.32 4.97
N ILE A 359 -15.18 17.01 4.96
CA ILE A 359 -14.45 16.06 4.11
C ILE A 359 -14.81 16.20 2.63
N SER A 360 -15.98 16.77 2.32
CA SER A 360 -16.42 16.98 0.94
C SER A 360 -15.70 18.14 0.26
N THR A 361 -15.29 19.16 1.02
CA THR A 361 -14.59 20.34 0.49
C THR A 361 -13.11 20.37 0.88
N GLY A 362 -12.74 19.66 1.95
CA GLY A 362 -11.40 19.68 2.52
C GLY A 362 -11.04 21.01 3.19
N GLU A 363 -12.05 21.76 3.63
CA GLU A 363 -11.90 23.05 4.30
C GLU A 363 -12.36 22.99 5.77
N TRP A 364 -11.74 23.84 6.59
CA TRP A 364 -12.23 24.11 7.95
C TRP A 364 -13.56 24.88 7.85
N GLN A 365 -14.58 24.43 8.57
CA GLN A 365 -15.89 25.09 8.55
C GLN A 365 -15.84 26.46 9.24
N THR A 366 -15.11 26.55 10.35
CA THR A 366 -15.00 27.76 11.17
C THR A 366 -13.58 27.90 11.71
N GLU A 367 -13.29 29.10 12.21
CA GLU A 367 -12.15 29.35 13.09
C GLU A 367 -12.21 28.44 14.35
N PRO A 368 -11.06 28.21 15.01
CA PRO A 368 -11.00 27.42 16.22
C PRO A 368 -11.91 27.99 17.30
N GLN A 369 -12.70 27.12 17.95
CA GLN A 369 -13.61 27.52 19.01
C GLN A 369 -13.13 26.98 20.34
N LEU A 370 -13.08 27.83 21.37
CA LEU A 370 -12.84 27.38 22.74
C LEU A 370 -13.92 26.38 23.14
N PHE A 371 -13.49 25.25 23.66
CA PHE A 371 -14.30 24.09 23.93
C PHE A 371 -13.88 23.51 25.28
N ASN A 372 -14.80 23.51 26.24
CA ASN A 372 -14.53 22.90 27.54
C ASN A 372 -14.74 21.38 27.44
N LEU A 373 -13.64 20.65 27.42
CA LEU A 373 -13.65 19.19 27.41
C LEU A 373 -13.68 18.72 28.87
N GLY A 374 -14.86 18.26 29.29
CA GLY A 374 -15.08 17.64 30.59
C GLY A 374 -14.72 16.15 30.56
N ASN A 375 -14.98 15.46 31.68
CA ASN A 375 -14.73 14.02 31.77
C ASN A 375 -15.51 13.19 30.74
N SER A 376 -16.68 13.68 30.35
CA SER A 376 -17.58 13.01 29.43
C SER A 376 -18.37 14.07 28.67
N THR A 377 -17.95 14.38 27.44
CA THR A 377 -18.51 15.46 26.63
C THR A 377 -19.10 14.91 25.33
N ARG A 378 -20.28 15.40 24.97
CA ARG A 378 -20.95 15.05 23.72
C ARG A 378 -20.33 15.81 22.55
N ILE A 379 -20.01 15.10 21.47
CA ILE A 379 -19.46 15.63 20.21
C ILE A 379 -20.45 15.29 19.10
N THR A 380 -21.18 16.30 18.64
CA THR A 380 -22.22 16.17 17.60
C THR A 380 -21.73 16.85 16.31
N THR A 381 -21.86 16.17 15.18
CA THR A 381 -21.45 16.73 13.88
C THR A 381 -22.36 17.88 13.44
N PRO A 382 -21.86 18.83 12.62
CA PRO A 382 -22.66 19.95 12.11
C PRO A 382 -23.89 19.52 11.29
N ASP A 383 -23.75 18.45 10.50
CA ASP A 383 -24.82 17.86 9.69
C ASP A 383 -24.57 16.35 9.46
N LYS A 384 -25.29 15.74 8.51
CA LYS A 384 -25.21 14.30 8.16
C LYS A 384 -24.11 13.94 7.14
N LYS A 385 -23.24 14.89 6.78
CA LYS A 385 -22.09 14.63 5.86
C LYS A 385 -20.93 13.98 6.61
N ALA A 386 -19.87 13.64 5.89
CA ALA A 386 -18.62 13.18 6.50
C ALA A 386 -17.85 14.35 7.10
N TRP A 387 -17.41 14.21 8.35
CA TRP A 387 -16.71 15.25 9.12
C TRP A 387 -15.51 14.69 9.86
N VAL A 388 -14.49 15.52 10.08
CA VAL A 388 -13.47 15.26 11.10
C VAL A 388 -13.49 16.37 12.14
N ALA A 389 -13.71 16.01 13.41
CA ALA A 389 -13.50 16.90 14.55
C ALA A 389 -12.03 16.82 14.96
N VAL A 390 -11.39 17.96 15.18
CA VAL A 390 -10.06 18.07 15.77
C VAL A 390 -10.16 18.87 17.05
N LEU A 391 -9.95 18.20 18.18
CA LEU A 391 -9.81 18.82 19.49
C LEU A 391 -8.32 18.87 19.84
N LYS A 392 -7.80 20.06 20.14
CA LYS A 392 -6.42 20.26 20.59
C LYS A 392 -6.41 21.10 21.85
N ARG A 393 -5.65 20.71 22.86
CA ARG A 393 -5.54 21.50 24.09
C ARG A 393 -5.06 22.93 23.79
N ALA A 394 -5.74 23.91 24.36
CA ALA A 394 -5.49 25.34 24.14
C ALA A 394 -4.15 25.79 24.73
#